data_AF-A0A7C7H3D2-F1
#
_entry.id   AF-A0A7C7H3D2-F1
#
_cell.length_a   1.000
_cell.length_b   1.000
_cell.length_c   1.000
_cell.angle_alpha   90.00
_cell.angle_beta   90.00
_cell.angle_gamma   90.00
#
_symmetry.space_group_name_H-M   'P 1'
#
loop_
_entity.id
_entity.type
_entity.pdbx_description
1 polymer ?
#
loop_
_entity_poly.entity_id
_entity_poly.type
_entity_poly.pdbx_seq_one_letter_code
_entity_poly.pdbx_strand_id
1 'polypeptide(L)' 'WGAEFAKLCNKPLCVFDQDAKEWLKWNQNRWGKTSPKIKKKHFSGGGTRFLTVEGKKAIADLYSVSFK' A
#
# COMPACT_ATOMS: atom_id res chain seq x y z
N TRP A 1 -8.99 5.41 7.98
CA TRP A 1 -8.28 5.73 9.25
C TRP A 1 -6.80 5.34 9.25
N GLY A 2 -6.42 4.07 8.97
CA GLY A 2 -5.00 3.67 9.03
C GLY A 2 -4.02 4.49 8.18
N ALA A 3 -4.40 4.87 6.95
CA ALA A 3 -3.57 5.71 6.08
C ALA A 3 -3.33 7.12 6.65
N GLU A 4 -4.37 7.79 7.18
CA GLU A 4 -4.25 9.12 7.78
C GLU A 4 -3.35 9.11 9.02
N PHE A 5 -3.47 8.07 9.86
CA PHE A 5 -2.60 7.92 11.02
C PHE A 5 -1.13 7.72 10.63
N ALA A 6 -0.86 6.93 9.58
CA ALA A 6 0.49 6.76 9.06
C ALA A 6 1.09 8.08 8.52
N LYS A 7 0.28 8.95 7.89
CA LYS A 7 0.70 10.29 7.49
C LYS A 7 1.07 11.14 8.71
N LEU A 8 0.21 11.18 9.73
CA LEU A 8 0.45 11.94 10.97
C LEU A 8 1.75 11.51 11.67
N CYS A 9 2.03 10.21 11.68
CA CYS A 9 3.25 9.65 12.28
C CYS A 9 4.49 9.68 11.37
N ASN A 10 4.43 10.32 10.20
CA ASN A 10 5.52 10.34 9.21
C ASN A 10 6.09 8.95 8.87
N LYS A 11 5.23 7.92 8.83
CA LYS A 11 5.64 6.56 8.46
C LYS A 11 5.62 6.39 6.93
N PRO A 12 6.50 5.55 6.36
CA PRO A 12 6.38 5.14 4.97
C PRO A 12 4.99 4.52 4.72
N LEU A 13 4.26 5.08 3.76
CA LEU A 13 2.88 4.69 3.48
C LEU A 13 2.73 4.42 1.98
N CYS A 14 2.28 3.21 1.65
CA CYS A 14 1.90 2.82 0.30
C CYS A 14 0.43 2.37 0.32
N VAL A 15 -0.35 2.77 -0.68
CA VAL A 15 -1.76 2.44 -0.83
C VAL A 15 -1.99 1.95 -2.25
N PHE A 16 -2.81 0.91 -2.41
CA PHE A 16 -3.31 0.51 -3.71
C PHE A 16 -4.66 1.19 -3.95
N ASP A 17 -4.75 1.97 -5.02
CA ASP A 17 -5.99 2.58 -5.45
C ASP A 17 -6.75 1.57 -6.33
N GLN A 18 -7.96 1.16 -5.90
CA GLN A 18 -8.72 0.13 -6.61
C GLN A 18 -9.33 0.65 -7.93
N ASP A 19 -9.56 1.97 -8.05
CA ASP A 19 -10.18 2.58 -9.22
C ASP A 19 -9.12 2.85 -10.30
N ALA A 20 -7.99 3.43 -9.89
CA ALA A 20 -6.83 3.65 -10.76
C ALA A 20 -6.03 2.37 -11.03
N LYS A 21 -6.22 1.32 -10.22
CA LYS A 21 -5.51 0.03 -10.27
C LYS A 21 -3.99 0.19 -10.15
N GLU A 22 -3.56 1.13 -9.31
CA GLU A 22 -2.16 1.51 -9.17
C GLU A 22 -1.72 1.63 -7.72
N TRP A 23 -0.43 1.35 -7.48
CA TRP A 23 0.20 1.59 -6.19
C TRP A 23 0.72 3.02 -6.09
N LEU A 24 0.38 3.68 -4.99
CA LEU A 24 0.78 5.04 -4.66
C LEU A 24 1.58 5.05 -3.37
N LYS A 25 2.62 5.87 -3.33
CA LYS A 25 3.40 6.15 -2.12
C LYS A 25 3.15 7.59 -1.69
N TRP A 26 2.94 7.77 -0.39
CA TRP A 26 2.89 9.10 0.21
C TRP A 26 4.31 9.65 0.37
N ASN A 27 4.55 10.87 -0.10
CA ASN A 27 5.85 11.55 0.02
C ASN A 27 5.81 12.78 0.96
N GLN A 28 4.89 12.80 1.92
CA GLN A 28 4.62 13.93 2.85
C GLN A 28 3.89 15.13 2.25
N ASN A 29 3.75 15.22 0.93
CA ASN A 29 3.03 16.30 0.27
C ASN A 29 1.99 15.80 -0.74
N ARG A 30 2.34 14.77 -1.51
CA ARG A 30 1.51 14.21 -2.58
C ARG A 30 1.64 12.69 -2.66
N TRP A 31 0.69 12.09 -3.37
CA TRP A 31 0.78 10.71 -3.80
C TRP A 31 1.60 10.62 -5.09
N GLY A 32 2.52 9.67 -5.14
CA GLY A 32 3.29 9.36 -6.35
C GLY A 32 3.23 7.87 -6.67
N LYS A 33 3.19 7.52 -7.96
CA LYS A 33 3.19 6.12 -8.40
C LYS A 33 4.43 5.38 -7.92
N THR A 34 4.26 4.12 -7.54
CA THR A 34 5.35 3.29 -7.04
C THR A 34 5.14 1.81 -7.34
N SER A 35 6.19 1.01 -7.20
CA SER A 35 6.10 -0.45 -7.14
C SER A 35 6.57 -0.88 -5.74
N PRO A 36 5.64 -1.07 -4.77
CA PRO A 36 6.02 -1.26 -3.40
C PRO A 36 6.61 -2.65 -3.19
N LYS A 37 7.56 -2.74 -2.25
CA LYS A 37 8.11 -4.00 -1.73
C LYS A 37 8.23 -3.89 -0.22
N ILE A 38 7.79 -4.91 0.51
CA ILE A 38 7.88 -4.97 1.96
C ILE A 38 9.36 -5.27 2.31
N LYS A 39 10.05 -4.27 2.85
CA LYS A 39 11.49 -4.35 3.20
C LYS A 39 11.75 -4.50 4.69
N LYS A 40 10.74 -4.29 5.53
CA LYS A 40 10.87 -4.25 6.99
C LYS A 40 10.14 -5.44 7.58
N LYS A 41 10.77 -6.08 8.58
CA LYS A 41 10.17 -7.18 9.34
C LYS A 41 8.88 -6.76 10.05
N HIS A 42 8.85 -5.52 10.56
CA HIS A 42 7.68 -4.97 11.24
C HIS A 42 6.96 -4.03 10.27
N PHE A 43 5.75 -4.43 9.87
CA PHE A 43 4.85 -3.63 9.06
C PHE A 43 3.40 -3.95 9.45
N SER A 44 2.49 -3.06 9.10
CA SER A 44 1.06 -3.26 9.28
C SER A 44 0.36 -3.13 7.93
N GLY A 45 -0.49 -4.09 7.61
CA GLY A 45 -1.41 -4.00 6.48
C GLY A 45 -2.78 -3.53 6.95
N GLY A 46 -3.40 -2.66 6.17
CA GLY A 46 -4.80 -2.26 6.33
C GLY A 46 -5.48 -2.22 4.97
N GLY A 47 -6.81 -2.20 4.94
CA GLY A 47 -7.55 -2.23 3.68
C GLY A 47 -9.01 -1.85 3.84
N THR A 48 -9.76 -2.09 2.77
CA THR A 48 -11.20 -1.91 2.70
C THR A 48 -11.93 -3.23 2.98
N ARG A 49 -13.19 -3.14 3.41
CA ARG A 49 -14.09 -4.30 3.56
C ARG A 49 -14.40 -4.96 2.22
N PHE A 50 -14.36 -4.20 1.14
CA PHE A 50 -14.75 -4.65 -0.20
C PHE A 50 -13.56 -4.59 -1.17
N LEU A 51 -12.85 -5.71 -1.26
CA LEU A 51 -11.73 -5.86 -2.17
C LEU A 51 -12.21 -6.25 -3.57
N THR A 52 -11.76 -5.52 -4.58
CA THR A 52 -11.91 -5.91 -6.00
C THR A 52 -11.00 -7.09 -6.34
N VAL A 53 -11.23 -7.72 -7.49
CA VAL A 53 -10.37 -8.80 -8.00
C VAL A 53 -8.94 -8.28 -8.19
N GLU A 54 -8.80 -7.07 -8.71
CA GLU A 54 -7.52 -6.39 -8.90
C GLU A 54 -6.85 -6.05 -7.57
N GLY A 55 -7.62 -5.60 -6.57
CA GLY A 55 -7.10 -5.37 -5.21
C GLY A 55 -6.54 -6.65 -4.59
N LYS A 56 -7.27 -7.78 -4.71
CA LYS A 56 -6.78 -9.09 -4.24
C LYS A 56 -5.50 -9.51 -4.96
N LYS A 57 -5.46 -9.34 -6.28
CA LYS A 57 -4.27 -9.65 -7.09
C LYS A 57 -3.07 -8.79 -6.68
N ALA A 58 -3.27 -7.48 -6.53
CA ALA A 58 -2.22 -6.55 -6.14
C ALA A 58 -1.58 -6.91 -4.79
N ILE A 59 -2.39 -7.38 -3.82
CA ILE A 59 -1.88 -7.86 -2.53
C ILE A 59 -1.05 -9.14 -2.71
N ALA A 60 -1.57 -10.12 -3.46
CA ALA A 60 -0.85 -11.37 -3.72
C ALA A 60 0.50 -11.11 -4.42
N ASP A 61 0.50 -10.25 -5.44
CA ASP A 61 1.69 -9.84 -6.18
C ASP A 61 2.69 -9.14 -5.24
N LEU A 62 2.23 -8.22 -4.38
CA LEU A 62 3.07 -7.53 -3.39
C LEU A 62 3.80 -8.53 -2.47
N TYR A 63 3.09 -9.54 -1.95
CA TYR A 63 3.71 -10.55 -1.10
C TYR A 63 4.70 -11.42 -1.87
N SER A 64 4.33 -11.87 -3.08
CA SER A 64 5.18 -12.69 -3.95
C SER A 64 6.51 -11.99 -4.29
N VAL A 65 6.48 -10.68 -4.60
CA VAL A 65 7.73 -9.95 -4.90
C VAL A 65 8.53 -9.58 -3.65
N SER A 66 7.88 -9.54 -2.48
CA SER A 66 8.50 -9.11 -1.23
C SER A 66 9.24 -10.23 -0.50
N PHE A 67 8.71 -11.44 -0.53
CA PHE A 67 9.19 -12.57 0.28
C PHE A 67 9.74 -13.75 -0.55
N LYS A 68 10.29 -13.44 -1.73
CA LYS A 68 11.18 -14.36 -2.45
C LYS A 68 12.52 -14.50 -1.72
#